data_AF-A0A8J4E784-F1
#
_entry.id   AF-A0A8J4E784-F1
#
_cell.length_a   1.000
_cell.length_b   1.000
_cell.length_c   1.000
_cell.angle_alpha   90.00
_cell.angle_beta   90.00
_cell.angle_gamma   90.00
#
_symmetry.space_group_name_H-M   'P 1'
#
loop_
_entity.id
_entity.type
_entity.pdbx_description
1 polymer ?
#
loop_
_entity_poly.entity_id
_entity_poly.type
_entity_poly.pdbx_seq_one_letter_code
_entity_poly.pdbx_strand_id
1 'polypeptide(L)'
;MTLANGGDNIGVYVPVFTVAGTSGMVIYVSVFLIGVGLWCAAGRYFATRPVIAKALSRWGHVLLPVVLIGIGLLILIEGGAFGL
;
A
#
# COMPACT_ATOMS: atom_id res chain seq x y z
N MET A 1 8.31 -17.24 9.29
CA MET A 1 8.32 -16.76 7.90
C MET A 1 7.85 -15.30 7.74
N THR A 2 7.45 -14.62 8.82
CA THR A 2 7.02 -13.20 8.78
C THR A 2 8.17 -12.19 8.87
N LEU A 3 9.34 -12.56 9.41
CA LEU A 3 10.52 -11.70 9.42
C LEU A 3 11.20 -11.56 8.06
N ALA A 4 11.09 -12.55 7.17
CA ALA A 4 11.82 -12.56 5.89
C ALA A 4 11.28 -11.49 4.92
N ASN A 5 9.95 -11.36 4.80
CA ASN A 5 9.34 -10.30 3.98
C ASN A 5 9.55 -8.90 4.56
N GLY A 6 9.55 -8.77 5.90
CA GLY A 6 9.86 -7.51 6.57
C GLY A 6 11.35 -7.15 6.51
N GLY A 7 12.24 -8.16 6.49
CA GLY A 7 13.69 -8.02 6.47
C GLY A 7 14.26 -7.52 5.14
N ASP A 8 13.66 -7.92 4.01
CA ASP A 8 13.99 -7.35 2.69
C ASP A 8 13.70 -5.84 2.64
N ASN A 9 12.55 -5.44 3.19
CA ASN A 9 12.19 -4.04 3.35
C ASN A 9 13.09 -3.32 4.37
N ILE A 10 13.45 -3.93 5.51
CA ILE A 10 14.35 -3.28 6.47
C ILE A 10 15.77 -3.15 5.88
N GLY A 11 16.26 -4.16 5.15
CA GLY A 11 17.63 -4.20 4.60
C GLY A 11 17.91 -3.12 3.55
N VAL A 12 16.91 -2.74 2.75
CA VAL A 12 17.02 -1.62 1.79
C VAL A 12 16.89 -0.26 2.49
N TYR A 13 16.09 -0.16 3.54
CA TYR A 13 15.79 1.11 4.19
C TYR A 13 16.81 1.49 5.29
N VAL A 14 17.47 0.52 5.92
CA VAL A 14 18.56 0.77 6.89
C VAL A 14 19.65 1.69 6.32
N PRO A 15 20.26 1.42 5.15
CA PRO A 15 21.25 2.33 4.57
C PRO A 15 20.65 3.71 4.23
N VAL A 16 19.42 3.78 3.73
CA VAL A 16 18.71 5.06 3.46
C VAL A 16 18.55 5.90 4.73
N PHE A 17 18.15 5.29 5.85
CA PHE A 17 18.00 6.00 7.12
C PHE A 17 19.33 6.35 7.78
N THR A 18 20.37 5.54 7.57
CA THR A 18 21.73 5.91 8.02
C THR A 18 22.33 7.08 7.23
N VAL A 19 22.00 7.22 5.94
CA VAL A 19 22.45 8.34 5.09
C VAL A 19 21.60 9.60 5.31
N ALA A 20 20.28 9.45 5.51
CA ALA A 20 19.36 10.57 5.70
C ALA A 20 19.40 11.18 7.12
N GLY A 21 19.93 10.44 8.10
CA GLY A 21 20.01 10.87 9.49
C GLY A 21 18.64 11.13 10.15
N THR A 22 18.67 11.57 11.42
CA THR A 22 17.45 11.82 12.21
C THR A 22 16.52 12.87 11.57
N SER A 23 17.09 13.89 10.91
CA SER A 23 16.30 14.92 10.23
C SER A 23 15.54 14.37 9.01
N GLY A 24 16.18 13.53 8.20
CA GLY A 24 15.53 12.90 7.04
C GLY A 24 14.42 11.93 7.47
N MET A 25 14.66 11.17 8.54
CA MET A 25 13.65 10.28 9.15
C MET A 25 12.37 11.05 9.51
N VAL A 26 12.49 12.21 10.17
CA VAL A 26 11.34 13.04 10.56
C VAL A 26 10.56 13.53 9.34
N ILE A 27 11.26 13.93 8.27
CA ILE A 27 10.61 14.37 7.02
C ILE A 27 9.84 13.22 6.38
N TYR A 28 10.45 12.03 6.24
CA TYR A 28 9.77 10.86 5.67
C TYR A 28 8.54 10.46 6.47
N VAL A 29 8.65 10.40 7.80
CA VAL A 29 7.53 10.09 8.69
C VAL A 29 6.43 11.13 8.53
N SER A 30 6.77 12.41 8.48
CA SER A 30 5.79 13.50 8.34
C SER A 30 5.03 13.40 7.01
N VAL A 31 5.75 13.22 5.90
CA VAL A 31 5.14 13.07 4.57
C VAL A 31 4.25 11.83 4.52
N PHE A 32 4.71 10.71 5.06
CA PHE A 32 3.94 9.48 5.11
C PHE A 32 2.65 9.65 5.92
N LEU A 33 2.73 10.24 7.11
CA LEU A 33 1.56 10.50 7.96
C LEU A 33 0.58 11.49 7.32
N ILE A 34 1.07 12.53 6.63
CA ILE A 34 0.22 13.45 5.87
C ILE A 34 -0.51 12.69 4.76
N GLY A 35 0.20 11.86 3.99
CA GLY A 35 -0.40 11.04 2.94
C GLY A 35 -1.47 10.08 3.48
N VAL A 36 -1.18 9.40 4.59
CA VAL A 36 -2.14 8.53 5.29
C VAL A 36 -3.36 9.32 5.76
N GLY A 37 -3.15 10.51 6.33
CA GLY A 37 -4.22 11.40 6.76
C GLY A 37 -5.12 11.84 5.60
N LEU A 38 -4.53 12.23 4.47
CA LEU A 38 -5.26 12.59 3.25
C LEU A 38 -6.06 11.40 2.71
N TRP A 39 -5.46 10.21 2.66
CA TRP A 39 -6.12 9.01 2.16
C TRP A 39 -7.26 8.56 3.07
N CYS A 40 -7.07 8.64 4.39
CA CYS A 40 -8.14 8.40 5.37
C CYS A 40 -9.28 9.42 5.22
N ALA A 41 -8.97 10.69 5.04
CA ALA A 41 -9.97 11.73 4.84
C ALA A 41 -10.76 11.49 3.54
N ALA A 42 -10.08 11.15 2.44
CA ALA A 42 -10.71 10.78 1.18
C ALA A 42 -11.60 9.54 1.34
N GLY A 43 -11.08 8.48 1.96
CA GLY A 43 -11.84 7.26 2.24
C GLY A 43 -13.09 7.53 3.09
N ARG A 44 -12.98 8.37 4.12
CA ARG A 44 -14.11 8.80 4.95
C ARG A 44 -15.12 9.63 4.15
N TYR A 45 -14.66 10.55 3.31
CA TYR A 45 -15.53 11.33 2.43
C TYR A 45 -16.31 10.46 1.44
N PHE A 46 -15.65 9.46 0.85
CA PHE A 46 -16.31 8.51 -0.05
C PHE A 46 -17.25 7.55 0.70
N ALA A 47 -16.87 7.07 1.89
CA ALA A 47 -17.70 6.17 2.70
C ALA A 47 -18.93 6.87 3.29
N THR A 48 -18.85 8.17 3.57
CA THR A 48 -20.00 8.97 4.05
C THR A 48 -21.00 9.30 2.94
N ARG A 49 -20.66 9.07 1.66
CA ARG A 49 -21.60 9.18 0.54
C ARG A 49 -22.39 7.87 0.40
N PRO A 50 -23.72 7.88 0.63
CA PRO A 50 -24.53 6.66 0.65
C PRO A 50 -24.53 5.91 -0.70
N VAL A 51 -24.33 6.62 -1.81
CA VAL A 51 -24.22 6.01 -3.14
C VAL A 51 -22.98 5.12 -3.27
N ILE A 52 -21.82 5.60 -2.80
CA ILE A 52 -20.56 4.87 -2.89
C ILE A 52 -20.56 3.72 -1.88
N ALA A 53 -21.01 3.96 -0.64
CA ALA A 53 -21.13 2.90 0.36
C ALA A 53 -22.04 1.75 -0.11
N LYS A 54 -23.16 2.07 -0.77
CA LYS A 54 -24.09 1.06 -1.30
C LYS A 54 -23.52 0.32 -2.51
N ALA A 55 -22.78 1.01 -3.39
CA ALA A 55 -22.07 0.39 -4.49
C ALA A 55 -20.95 -0.53 -3.99
N LEU A 56 -20.16 -0.08 -3.02
CA LEU A 56 -19.07 -0.85 -2.41
C LEU A 56 -19.60 -2.06 -1.63
N SER A 57 -20.71 -1.93 -0.91
CA SER A 57 -21.34 -3.07 -0.22
C SER A 57 -21.88 -4.09 -1.23
N ARG A 58 -22.47 -3.63 -2.34
CA ARG A 58 -23.06 -4.51 -3.35
C ARG A 58 -22.03 -5.19 -4.25
N TRP A 59 -20.91 -4.54 -4.55
CA TRP A 59 -19.90 -5.07 -5.48
C TRP A 59 -18.59 -5.44 -4.80
N GLY A 60 -18.36 -5.02 -3.55
CA GLY A 60 -17.08 -5.18 -2.87
C GLY A 60 -16.66 -6.64 -2.72
N HIS A 61 -17.62 -7.55 -2.52
CA HIS A 61 -17.35 -8.99 -2.42
C HIS A 61 -16.86 -9.62 -3.74
N VAL A 62 -17.10 -8.98 -4.89
CA VAL A 62 -16.57 -9.39 -6.20
C VAL A 62 -15.35 -8.55 -6.58
N LEU A 63 -15.40 -7.25 -6.32
CA LEU A 63 -14.34 -6.29 -6.64
C LEU A 63 -13.03 -6.63 -5.93
N LEU A 64 -13.09 -6.95 -4.63
CA LEU A 64 -11.91 -7.34 -3.83
C LEU A 64 -11.18 -8.55 -4.44
N PRO A 65 -11.82 -9.72 -4.63
CA PRO A 65 -11.11 -10.88 -5.18
C PRO A 65 -10.60 -10.63 -6.59
N VAL A 66 -11.34 -9.91 -7.45
CA VAL A 66 -10.87 -9.57 -8.81
C VAL A 66 -9.61 -8.70 -8.77
N VAL A 67 -9.60 -7.66 -7.93
CA VAL A 67 -8.41 -6.79 -7.77
C VAL A 67 -7.23 -7.57 -7.22
N LEU A 68 -7.44 -8.42 -6.22
CA LEU A 68 -6.37 -9.25 -5.63
C LEU A 68 -5.80 -10.24 -6.64
N ILE A 69 -6.64 -10.89 -7.46
CA ILE A 69 -6.20 -11.78 -8.53
C ILE A 69 -5.39 -10.98 -9.57
N GLY A 70 -5.88 -9.81 -9.97
CA GLY A 70 -5.18 -8.95 -10.93
C GLY A 70 -3.80 -8.50 -10.42
N ILE A 71 -3.69 -8.08 -9.16
CA ILE A 71 -2.42 -7.74 -8.53
C ILE A 71 -1.50 -8.97 -8.46
N GLY A 72 -2.03 -10.13 -8.07
CA GLY A 72 -1.26 -11.38 -8.03
C GLY A 72 -0.69 -11.76 -9.40
N LEU A 73 -1.48 -11.58 -10.47
CA LEU A 73 -1.02 -11.80 -11.84
C LEU A 73 0.04 -10.79 -12.25
N LEU A 74 -0.13 -9.51 -11.93
CA LEU A 74 0.87 -8.48 -12.21
C LEU A 74 2.21 -8.78 -11.54
N ILE A 75 2.19 -9.14 -10.25
CA ILE A 75 3.38 -9.54 -9.51
C ILE A 75 4.04 -10.77 -10.15
N LEU A 76 3.26 -11.75 -10.60
CA LEU A 76 3.78 -12.95 -11.24
C LEU A 76 4.45 -12.65 -12.59
N ILE A 77 3.90 -11.69 -13.35
CA ILE A 77 4.42 -11.25 -14.65
C ILE A 77 5.68 -10.38 -14.46
N GLU A 78 5.61 -9.33 -13.63
CA GLU A 78 6.76 -8.43 -13.36
C GLU A 78 7.88 -9.12 -12.58
N GLY A 79 7.53 -10.02 -11.67
CA GLY A 79 8.49 -10.79 -10.87
C GLY A 79 9.23 -11.88 -11.65
N GLY A 80 9.01 -11.97 -12.97
CA GLY A 80 9.75 -12.87 -13.85
C GLY A 80 9.37 -14.35 -13.74
N ALA A 81 8.24 -14.70 -13.12
CA ALA A 81 7.81 -16.09 -13.03
C ALA A 81 7.44 -16.70 -14.39
N PHE A 82 7.26 -15.86 -15.42
CA PHE A 82 7.09 -16.27 -16.81
C PHE A 82 8.35 -16.10 -17.69
N GLY A 83 9.48 -15.65 -17.14
CA GLY A 83 10.79 -15.67 -17.82
C GLY A 83 10.83 -15.11 -19.25
N LEU A 84 10.32 -13.88 -19.45
CA LEU A 84 10.51 -13.10 -20.69
C LEU A 84 11.36 -11.86 -20.43
#